data_AF-A0A5D0R5Y4-F1
#
_entry.id   AF-A0A5D0R5Y4-F1
#
_cell.length_a   1.000
_cell.length_b   1.000
_cell.length_c   1.000
_cell.angle_alpha   90.00
_cell.angle_beta   90.00
_cell.angle_gamma   90.00
#
_symmetry.space_group_name_H-M   'P 1'
#
loop_
_entity.id
_entity.type
_entity.pdbx_description
1 polymer ?
#
loop_
_entity_poly.entity_id
_entity_poly.type
_entity_poly.pdbx_seq_one_letter_code
_entity_poly.pdbx_strand_id
1 'polypeptide(L)'
;MSFFKKIFSSEKKETLNKGLEKSKYTFLGKLSKAVAGKSKVDDEVLDNLEEILVSSDVGVDTTLKIIKRIEARVAKDKYLGTDELNVILREEIAGLLSETNSGEETEYTIPAGKKPYVLMVVGVNGVGKTTTIGKLAYQFKKQGLNVVLGAADTFRAAAIEQLQVWADRVDVPMIRQDMGSDPASVAFDALQSGVNQNADVIIIDTAGRLHNKVNLMNELTKVKRVMQKVIGDAPHDVLLVLDGSTGQNAFEQAKQFTAATEVTSLAVTKLDGTAKGGVLIGISDQFKIPVKYIGVGEGIEDLQVFNKYEFVDSFFK
;
A
#
# COMPACT_ATOMS: atom_id res chain seq x y z
N MET A 1 -0.10 -8.94 26.43
CA MET A 1 -0.80 -9.64 25.34
C MET A 1 -2.01 -8.80 24.97
N SER A 2 -1.92 -8.10 23.84
CA SER A 2 -2.60 -6.82 23.64
C SER A 2 -4.00 -6.93 23.04
N PHE A 3 -4.85 -5.97 23.40
CA PHE A 3 -6.25 -5.77 22.99
C PHE A 3 -6.46 -5.84 21.45
N PHE A 4 -5.42 -5.54 20.67
CA PHE A 4 -5.40 -5.57 19.20
C PHE A 4 -5.63 -6.97 18.59
N LYS A 5 -5.25 -8.05 19.29
CA LYS A 5 -5.44 -9.43 18.81
C LYS A 5 -6.91 -9.85 18.66
N LYS A 6 -7.85 -9.08 19.22
CA LYS A 6 -9.30 -9.41 19.19
C LYS A 6 -10.03 -8.92 17.94
N ILE A 7 -9.43 -8.03 17.13
CA ILE A 7 -10.12 -7.39 15.99
C ILE A 7 -9.60 -7.93 14.64
N PHE A 8 -8.35 -8.39 14.57
CA PHE A 8 -7.81 -9.03 13.37
C PHE A 8 -8.12 -10.54 13.41
N SER A 9 -8.84 -11.06 12.40
CA SER A 9 -9.15 -12.51 12.37
C SER A 9 -7.87 -13.33 12.28
N SER A 10 -7.88 -14.53 12.90
CA SER A 10 -6.73 -15.44 12.91
C SER A 10 -6.23 -15.77 11.51
N GLU A 11 -7.15 -15.91 10.56
CA GLU A 11 -6.88 -16.19 9.15
C GLU A 11 -6.18 -15.01 8.44
N LYS A 12 -6.67 -13.78 8.61
CA LYS A 12 -6.01 -12.59 8.04
C LYS A 12 -4.57 -12.47 8.55
N LYS A 13 -4.35 -12.71 9.85
CA LYS A 13 -3.00 -12.69 10.46
C LYS A 13 -2.10 -13.78 9.88
N GLU A 14 -2.64 -14.99 9.65
CA GLU A 14 -1.90 -16.08 9.04
C GLU A 14 -1.47 -15.75 7.62
N THR A 15 -2.36 -15.20 6.79
CA THR A 15 -2.03 -14.76 5.42
C THR A 15 -0.99 -13.64 5.43
N LEU A 16 -1.08 -12.69 6.36
CA LEU A 16 -0.06 -11.65 6.51
C LEU A 16 1.31 -12.23 6.89
N ASN A 17 1.35 -13.17 7.84
CA ASN A 17 2.58 -13.84 8.25
C ASN A 17 3.21 -14.60 7.07
N LYS A 18 2.39 -15.32 6.29
CA LYS A 18 2.84 -16.02 5.07
C LYS A 18 3.39 -15.05 4.03
N GLY A 19 2.69 -13.93 3.79
CA GLY A 19 3.15 -12.90 2.86
C GLY A 19 4.53 -12.33 3.24
N LEU A 20 4.77 -12.06 4.52
CA LEU A 20 6.02 -11.46 5.00
C LEU A 20 7.13 -12.47 5.34
N GLU A 21 6.85 -13.77 5.24
CA GLU A 21 7.72 -14.85 5.72
C GLU A 21 9.15 -14.75 5.17
N LYS A 22 9.30 -14.51 3.85
CA LYS A 22 10.61 -14.41 3.20
C LYS A 22 11.39 -13.16 3.63
N SER A 23 10.72 -12.03 3.79
CA SER A 23 11.33 -10.78 4.29
C SER A 23 11.79 -10.97 5.73
N LYS A 24 10.94 -11.55 6.58
CA LYS A 24 11.25 -11.89 7.97
C LYS A 24 12.47 -12.81 8.07
N TYR A 25 12.48 -13.96 7.39
CA TYR A 25 13.60 -14.91 7.49
C TYR A 25 14.91 -14.30 6.99
N THR A 26 14.86 -13.53 5.91
CA THR A 26 16.05 -12.84 5.40
C THR A 26 16.57 -11.83 6.40
N PHE A 27 15.68 -11.02 6.99
CA PHE A 27 16.04 -10.01 7.98
C PHE A 27 16.61 -10.64 9.26
N LEU A 28 15.88 -11.56 9.89
CA LEU A 28 16.31 -12.24 11.12
C LEU A 28 17.60 -13.05 10.89
N GLY A 29 17.74 -13.69 9.73
CA GLY A 29 18.96 -14.43 9.38
C GLY A 29 20.20 -13.53 9.27
N LYS A 30 20.05 -12.31 8.75
CA LYS A 30 21.13 -11.31 8.74
C LYS A 30 21.42 -10.81 10.16
N LEU A 31 20.38 -10.49 10.93
CA LEU A 31 20.50 -9.97 12.29
C LEU A 31 21.18 -10.96 13.24
N SER A 32 20.76 -12.23 13.24
CA SER A 32 21.38 -13.27 14.07
C SER A 32 22.86 -13.46 13.77
N LYS A 33 23.30 -13.23 12.52
CA LYS A 33 24.73 -13.27 12.17
C LYS A 33 25.49 -12.06 12.69
N ALA A 34 24.90 -10.86 12.60
CA ALA A 34 25.52 -9.63 13.09
C ALA A 34 25.72 -9.61 14.61
N VAL A 35 24.82 -10.25 15.36
CA VAL A 35 24.93 -10.34 16.83
C VAL A 35 25.63 -11.60 17.33
N ALA A 36 26.05 -12.51 16.44
CA ALA A 36 26.66 -13.77 16.83
C ALA A 36 27.97 -13.55 17.61
N GLY A 37 28.04 -14.07 18.84
CA GLY A 37 29.21 -13.92 19.71
C GLY A 37 29.29 -12.56 20.43
N LYS A 38 28.29 -11.68 20.27
CA LYS A 38 28.17 -10.41 20.99
C LYS A 38 27.18 -10.56 22.14
N SER A 39 27.56 -10.10 23.33
CA SER A 39 26.71 -10.15 24.54
C SER A 39 26.00 -8.85 24.87
N LYS A 40 26.37 -7.75 24.19
CA LYS A 40 25.81 -6.41 24.39
C LYS A 40 25.57 -5.73 23.05
N VAL A 41 24.62 -4.81 23.04
CA VAL A 41 24.40 -3.88 21.94
C VAL A 41 25.43 -2.74 22.09
N ASP A 42 26.52 -2.81 21.33
CA ASP A 42 27.56 -1.78 21.22
C ASP A 42 27.49 -1.08 19.85
N ASP A 43 28.35 -0.08 19.63
CA ASP A 43 28.39 0.71 18.39
C ASP A 43 28.57 -0.18 17.15
N GLU A 44 29.39 -1.25 17.26
CA GLU A 44 29.61 -2.21 16.16
C GLU A 44 28.33 -3.00 15.83
N VAL A 45 27.55 -3.39 16.84
CA VAL A 45 26.24 -4.04 16.63
C VAL A 45 25.26 -3.07 15.95
N LEU A 46 25.27 -1.79 16.32
CA LEU A 46 24.39 -0.78 15.73
C LEU A 46 24.76 -0.44 14.28
N ASP A 47 26.06 -0.34 13.97
CA ASP A 47 26.55 -0.17 12.60
C ASP A 47 26.13 -1.36 11.70
N ASN A 48 26.28 -2.58 12.20
CA ASN A 48 25.81 -3.77 11.48
C ASN A 48 24.28 -3.77 11.30
N LEU A 49 23.53 -3.33 12.31
CA LEU A 49 22.08 -3.21 12.23
C LEU A 49 21.66 -2.17 11.18
N GLU A 50 22.38 -1.05 11.07
CA GLU A 50 22.17 -0.04 10.02
C GLU A 50 22.31 -0.67 8.63
N GLU A 51 23.41 -1.39 8.38
CA GLU A 51 23.65 -2.06 7.10
C GLU A 51 22.53 -3.08 6.77
N ILE A 52 22.06 -3.81 7.78
CA ILE A 52 20.97 -4.78 7.61
C ILE A 52 19.67 -4.07 7.23
N LEU A 53 19.29 -2.99 7.92
CA LEU A 53 18.07 -2.24 7.62
C LEU A 53 18.10 -1.63 6.22
N VAL A 54 19.22 -1.03 5.82
CA VAL A 54 19.41 -0.48 4.47
C VAL A 54 19.32 -1.60 3.42
N SER A 55 20.03 -2.70 3.62
CA SER A 55 20.04 -3.84 2.70
C SER A 55 18.72 -4.66 2.69
N SER A 56 17.79 -4.33 3.58
CA SER A 56 16.42 -4.85 3.61
C SER A 56 15.40 -3.85 3.06
N ASP A 57 15.86 -2.86 2.28
CA ASP A 57 15.05 -1.86 1.60
C ASP A 57 14.28 -0.92 2.53
N VAL A 58 14.68 -0.73 3.81
CA VAL A 58 14.04 0.24 4.72
C VAL A 58 14.28 1.69 4.28
N GLY A 59 15.41 1.95 3.63
CA GLY A 59 15.82 3.28 3.18
C GLY A 59 16.70 3.99 4.21
N VAL A 60 17.59 4.86 3.72
CA VAL A 60 18.66 5.47 4.53
C VAL A 60 18.09 6.36 5.62
N ASP A 61 17.21 7.31 5.27
CA ASP A 61 16.68 8.28 6.22
C ASP A 61 15.87 7.62 7.36
N THR A 62 15.02 6.65 7.01
CA THR A 62 14.24 5.88 8.00
C THR A 62 15.15 5.01 8.86
N THR A 63 16.19 4.40 8.28
CA THR A 63 17.16 3.60 9.04
C THR A 63 17.89 4.47 10.07
N LEU A 64 18.40 5.63 9.67
CA LEU A 64 19.09 6.55 10.57
C LEU A 64 18.19 7.02 11.73
N LYS A 65 16.88 7.23 11.48
CA LYS A 65 15.92 7.53 12.55
C LYS A 65 15.76 6.36 13.52
N ILE A 66 15.67 5.13 13.01
CA ILE A 66 15.55 3.91 13.82
C ILE A 66 16.80 3.72 14.69
N ILE A 67 18.00 3.80 14.10
CA ILE A 67 19.27 3.66 14.82
C ILE A 67 19.39 4.69 15.94
N LYS A 68 19.11 5.98 15.66
CA LYS A 68 19.14 7.03 16.68
C LYS A 68 18.20 6.78 17.86
N ARG A 69 17.03 6.19 17.62
CA ARG A 69 16.10 5.82 18.70
C ARG A 69 16.65 4.68 19.55
N ILE A 70 17.23 3.67 18.90
CA ILE A 70 17.85 2.54 19.58
C ILE A 70 19.05 3.03 20.40
N GLU A 71 19.94 3.85 19.84
CA GLU A 71 21.07 4.47 20.55
C GLU A 71 20.62 5.22 21.81
N ALA A 72 19.60 6.09 21.68
CA ALA A 72 19.07 6.84 22.80
C ALA A 72 18.50 5.93 23.90
N ARG A 73 17.88 4.81 23.52
CA ARG A 73 17.36 3.81 24.45
C ARG A 73 18.49 3.02 25.11
N VAL A 74 19.51 2.61 24.38
CA VAL A 74 20.70 1.92 24.90
C VAL A 74 21.47 2.79 25.88
N ALA A 75 21.61 4.08 25.60
CA ALA A 75 22.26 5.02 26.51
C ALA A 75 21.49 5.18 27.85
N LYS A 76 20.16 5.03 27.82
CA LYS A 76 19.29 5.11 29.00
C LYS A 76 19.30 3.81 29.80
N ASP A 77 19.14 2.69 29.10
CA ASP A 77 19.05 1.35 29.65
C ASP A 77 20.45 0.72 29.63
N LYS A 78 21.29 1.10 30.62
CA LYS A 78 22.74 0.83 30.73
C LYS A 78 23.23 -0.60 30.41
N TYR A 79 22.35 -1.58 30.31
CA TYR A 79 22.63 -2.94 29.88
C TYR A 79 21.47 -3.47 29.03
N LEU A 80 21.70 -3.63 27.73
CA LEU A 80 20.81 -4.34 26.82
C LEU A 80 21.55 -5.50 26.19
N GLY A 81 20.99 -6.70 26.35
CA GLY A 81 21.48 -7.90 25.69
C GLY A 81 21.12 -7.90 24.22
N THR A 82 21.94 -8.55 23.39
CA THR A 82 21.65 -8.74 21.96
C THR A 82 20.36 -9.54 21.72
N ASP A 83 19.98 -10.39 22.67
CA ASP A 83 18.70 -11.13 22.66
C ASP A 83 17.47 -10.20 22.71
N GLU A 84 17.60 -9.00 23.27
CA GLU A 84 16.52 -8.02 23.38
C GLU A 84 16.43 -7.10 22.15
N LEU A 85 17.46 -7.11 21.27
CA LEU A 85 17.54 -6.20 20.13
C LEU A 85 16.35 -6.33 19.18
N ASN A 86 15.85 -7.54 18.95
CA ASN A 86 14.65 -7.78 18.15
C ASN A 86 13.40 -7.12 18.75
N VAL A 87 13.26 -7.19 20.08
CA VAL A 87 12.12 -6.60 20.79
C VAL A 87 12.18 -5.09 20.70
N ILE A 88 13.36 -4.51 20.95
CA ILE A 88 13.59 -3.07 20.87
C ILE A 88 13.34 -2.56 19.47
N LEU A 89 13.90 -3.22 18.45
CA LEU A 89 13.71 -2.85 17.06
C LEU A 89 12.22 -2.84 16.68
N ARG A 90 11.48 -3.89 17.07
CA ARG A 90 10.03 -3.97 16.85
C ARG A 90 9.30 -2.81 17.51
N GLU A 91 9.63 -2.48 18.76
CA GLU A 91 9.00 -1.39 19.51
C GLU A 91 9.32 -0.02 18.92
N GLU A 92 10.57 0.25 18.56
CA GLU A 92 10.99 1.53 17.98
C GLU A 92 10.39 1.75 16.59
N ILE A 93 10.32 0.70 15.76
CA ILE A 93 9.67 0.77 14.45
C ILE A 93 8.16 0.94 14.60
N ALA A 94 7.51 0.20 15.49
CA ALA A 94 6.09 0.40 15.77
C ALA A 94 5.82 1.84 16.26
N GLY A 95 6.66 2.35 17.16
CA GLY A 95 6.60 3.72 17.64
C GLY A 95 6.78 4.74 16.52
N LEU A 96 7.71 4.50 15.59
CA LEU A 96 7.94 5.37 14.42
C LEU A 96 6.72 5.42 13.50
N LEU A 97 6.15 4.26 13.17
CA LEU A 97 4.94 4.20 12.35
C LEU A 97 3.72 4.81 13.06
N SER A 98 3.71 4.80 14.40
CA SER A 98 2.62 5.36 15.20
C SER A 98 2.58 6.89 15.23
N GLU A 99 3.64 7.57 14.77
CA GLU A 99 3.64 9.03 14.60
C GLU A 99 2.71 9.49 13.47
N THR A 100 2.31 8.58 12.61
CA THR A 100 1.22 8.80 11.66
C THR A 100 -0.11 8.39 12.30
N ASN A 101 -1.09 9.31 12.32
CA ASN A 101 -2.46 9.07 12.82
C ASN A 101 -3.30 8.16 11.89
N SER A 102 -2.66 7.26 11.15
CA SER A 102 -3.28 6.39 10.16
C SER A 102 -2.74 4.96 10.26
N GLY A 103 -3.34 4.02 9.51
CA GLY A 103 -2.87 2.64 9.44
C GLY A 103 -3.25 1.79 10.65
N GLU A 104 -4.38 2.08 11.28
CA GLU A 104 -4.98 1.28 12.37
C GLU A 104 -6.30 0.63 11.97
N GLU A 105 -6.72 0.83 10.71
CA GLU A 105 -7.96 0.27 10.18
C GLU A 105 -7.87 -1.27 10.10
N THR A 106 -9.00 -1.93 10.32
CA THR A 106 -9.13 -3.40 10.27
C THR A 106 -10.16 -3.88 9.24
N GLU A 107 -10.93 -2.94 8.70
CA GLU A 107 -12.05 -3.16 7.80
C GLU A 107 -11.99 -2.22 6.60
N TYR A 108 -12.51 -2.69 5.47
CA TYR A 108 -12.68 -1.84 4.30
C TYR A 108 -13.82 -0.88 4.62
N THR A 109 -13.53 0.43 4.63
CA THR A 109 -14.53 1.44 4.90
C THR A 109 -14.51 2.51 3.82
N ILE A 110 -15.69 3.09 3.58
CA ILE A 110 -15.85 4.30 2.81
C ILE A 110 -16.23 5.45 3.76
N PRO A 111 -15.73 6.68 3.56
CA PRO A 111 -16.10 7.82 4.39
C PRO A 111 -17.62 8.05 4.41
N ALA A 112 -18.17 8.30 5.59
CA ALA A 112 -19.59 8.60 5.75
C ALA A 112 -19.99 9.85 4.96
N GLY A 113 -21.20 9.85 4.39
CA GLY A 113 -21.74 10.99 3.64
C GLY A 113 -21.19 11.16 2.22
N LYS A 114 -20.37 10.22 1.73
CA LYS A 114 -19.87 10.20 0.35
C LYS A 114 -20.52 9.04 -0.42
N LYS A 115 -21.56 9.34 -1.21
CA LYS A 115 -22.24 8.36 -2.06
C LYS A 115 -22.57 8.98 -3.43
N PRO A 116 -22.00 8.48 -4.55
CA PRO A 116 -21.01 7.40 -4.61
C PRO A 116 -19.62 7.85 -4.12
N TYR A 117 -18.91 6.98 -3.42
CA TYR A 117 -17.49 7.16 -3.11
C TYR A 117 -16.63 6.86 -4.35
N VAL A 118 -16.13 7.91 -4.98
CA VAL A 118 -15.21 7.84 -6.14
C VAL A 118 -13.76 7.60 -5.71
N LEU A 119 -13.21 6.45 -6.09
CA LEU A 119 -11.81 6.03 -5.92
C LEU A 119 -11.09 6.03 -7.27
N MET A 120 -10.04 6.84 -7.43
CA MET A 120 -9.19 6.85 -8.61
C MET A 120 -7.90 6.08 -8.32
N VAL A 121 -7.63 5.02 -9.08
CA VAL A 121 -6.44 4.17 -8.87
C VAL A 121 -5.35 4.54 -9.85
N VAL A 122 -4.18 4.89 -9.34
CA VAL A 122 -3.02 5.38 -10.12
C VAL A 122 -1.76 4.58 -9.79
N GLY A 123 -0.72 4.72 -10.61
CA GLY A 123 0.56 4.03 -10.44
C GLY A 123 1.13 3.51 -11.76
N VAL A 124 2.37 3.01 -11.76
CA VAL A 124 3.01 2.59 -13.02
C VAL A 124 2.43 1.29 -13.57
N ASN A 125 2.76 0.94 -14.81
CA ASN A 125 2.35 -0.34 -15.39
C ASN A 125 3.01 -1.52 -14.64
N GLY A 126 2.26 -2.60 -14.44
CA GLY A 126 2.79 -3.84 -13.84
C GLY A 126 2.77 -3.89 -12.30
N VAL A 127 2.46 -2.79 -11.61
CA VAL A 127 2.36 -2.76 -10.12
C VAL A 127 1.10 -3.41 -9.56
N GLY A 128 0.18 -3.87 -10.42
CA GLY A 128 -1.04 -4.55 -10.00
C GLY A 128 -2.26 -3.64 -9.77
N LYS A 129 -2.37 -2.50 -10.46
CA LYS A 129 -3.54 -1.59 -10.38
C LYS A 129 -4.87 -2.31 -10.64
N THR A 130 -5.03 -2.87 -11.83
CA THR A 130 -6.25 -3.58 -12.26
C THR A 130 -6.59 -4.75 -11.35
N THR A 131 -5.58 -5.50 -10.90
CA THR A 131 -5.74 -6.57 -9.90
C THR A 131 -6.24 -6.01 -8.55
N THR A 132 -5.66 -4.91 -8.07
CA THR A 132 -6.08 -4.24 -6.83
C THR A 132 -7.52 -3.74 -6.93
N ILE A 133 -7.91 -3.18 -8.07
CA ILE A 133 -9.28 -2.74 -8.35
C ILE A 133 -10.25 -3.92 -8.25
N GLY A 134 -9.95 -5.05 -8.90
CA GLY A 134 -10.79 -6.25 -8.82
C GLY A 134 -10.94 -6.78 -7.39
N LYS A 135 -9.84 -6.80 -6.62
CA LYS A 135 -9.89 -7.19 -5.20
C LYS A 135 -10.70 -6.21 -4.35
N LEU A 136 -10.56 -4.90 -4.55
CA LEU A 136 -11.37 -3.89 -3.85
C LEU A 136 -12.85 -4.00 -4.20
N ALA A 137 -13.17 -4.18 -5.49
CA ALA A 137 -14.54 -4.39 -5.94
C ALA A 137 -15.17 -5.61 -5.26
N TYR A 138 -14.41 -6.71 -5.16
CA TYR A 138 -14.84 -7.90 -4.42
C TYR A 138 -15.10 -7.60 -2.94
N GLN A 139 -14.18 -6.91 -2.26
CA GLN A 139 -14.34 -6.61 -0.83
C GLN A 139 -15.55 -5.70 -0.57
N PHE A 140 -15.74 -4.64 -1.36
CA PHE A 140 -16.89 -3.75 -1.22
C PHE A 140 -18.21 -4.47 -1.56
N LYS A 141 -18.25 -5.30 -2.62
CA LYS A 141 -19.43 -6.11 -2.93
C LYS A 141 -19.75 -7.12 -1.84
N LYS A 142 -18.74 -7.76 -1.23
CA LYS A 142 -18.90 -8.69 -0.11
C LYS A 142 -19.50 -8.00 1.13
N GLN A 143 -19.30 -6.69 1.29
CA GLN A 143 -19.95 -5.86 2.30
C GLN A 143 -21.37 -5.40 1.91
N GLY A 144 -21.89 -5.82 0.75
CA GLY A 144 -23.21 -5.44 0.26
C GLY A 144 -23.26 -4.07 -0.43
N LEU A 145 -22.12 -3.46 -0.74
CA LEU A 145 -22.05 -2.18 -1.44
C LEU A 145 -22.20 -2.37 -2.95
N ASN A 146 -22.93 -1.46 -3.60
CA ASN A 146 -23.05 -1.40 -5.05
C ASN A 146 -21.79 -0.75 -5.66
N VAL A 147 -21.04 -1.50 -6.46
CA VAL A 147 -19.78 -1.06 -7.05
C VAL A 147 -19.91 -0.89 -8.55
N VAL A 148 -19.36 0.19 -9.10
CA VAL A 148 -19.22 0.42 -10.55
C VAL A 148 -17.75 0.63 -10.89
N LEU A 149 -17.28 0.00 -11.97
CA LEU A 149 -15.90 0.13 -12.46
C LEU A 149 -15.84 1.02 -13.70
N GLY A 150 -14.80 1.84 -13.82
CA GLY A 150 -14.51 2.65 -15.02
C GLY A 150 -13.15 2.28 -15.63
N ALA A 151 -13.16 1.82 -16.88
CA ALA A 151 -11.97 1.36 -17.60
C ALA A 151 -11.23 2.52 -18.31
N ALA A 152 -10.66 3.46 -17.55
CA ALA A 152 -9.99 4.63 -18.12
C ALA A 152 -8.50 4.39 -18.48
N ASP A 153 -7.92 3.19 -18.29
CA ASP A 153 -6.69 2.77 -19.00
C ASP A 153 -7.04 2.39 -20.47
N THR A 154 -7.40 3.39 -21.27
CA THR A 154 -7.86 3.19 -22.65
C THR A 154 -6.72 2.95 -23.64
N PHE A 155 -5.47 3.16 -23.22
CA PHE A 155 -4.32 3.02 -24.10
C PHE A 155 -4.04 1.55 -24.43
N ARG A 156 -4.40 0.62 -23.55
CA ARG A 156 -4.10 -0.80 -23.70
C ARG A 156 -5.41 -1.59 -23.81
N ALA A 157 -5.72 -2.15 -24.97
CA ALA A 157 -6.86 -3.06 -25.13
C ALA A 157 -6.88 -4.17 -24.06
N ALA A 158 -5.71 -4.77 -23.81
CA ALA A 158 -5.56 -5.80 -22.78
C ALA A 158 -5.87 -5.30 -21.35
N ALA A 159 -5.73 -4.00 -21.06
CA ALA A 159 -6.11 -3.47 -19.74
C ALA A 159 -7.63 -3.41 -19.58
N ILE A 160 -8.35 -2.99 -20.63
CA ILE A 160 -9.82 -3.00 -20.66
C ILE A 160 -10.34 -4.45 -20.51
N GLU A 161 -9.77 -5.40 -21.27
CA GLU A 161 -10.14 -6.81 -21.18
C GLU A 161 -9.81 -7.41 -19.80
N GLN A 162 -8.64 -7.09 -19.24
CA GLN A 162 -8.27 -7.55 -17.91
C GLN A 162 -9.22 -7.01 -16.84
N LEU A 163 -9.64 -5.74 -16.92
CA LEU A 163 -10.63 -5.19 -16.00
C LEU A 163 -12.01 -5.82 -16.21
N GLN A 164 -12.41 -6.12 -17.45
CA GLN A 164 -13.66 -6.84 -17.75
C GLN A 164 -13.68 -8.22 -17.09
N VAL A 165 -12.59 -8.98 -17.18
CA VAL A 165 -12.49 -10.30 -16.52
C VAL A 165 -12.67 -10.18 -15.00
N TRP A 166 -12.13 -9.13 -14.38
CA TRP A 166 -12.36 -8.86 -12.96
C TRP A 166 -13.80 -8.44 -12.67
N ALA A 167 -14.38 -7.58 -13.51
CA ALA A 167 -15.76 -7.15 -13.38
C ALA A 167 -16.74 -8.34 -13.45
N ASP A 168 -16.55 -9.24 -14.40
CA ASP A 168 -17.35 -10.44 -14.57
C ASP A 168 -17.15 -11.43 -13.41
N ARG A 169 -15.89 -11.61 -12.98
CA ARG A 169 -15.56 -12.48 -11.84
C ARG A 169 -16.19 -12.02 -10.53
N VAL A 170 -16.28 -10.71 -10.32
CA VAL A 170 -16.90 -10.11 -9.13
C VAL A 170 -18.40 -9.87 -9.34
N ASP A 171 -18.88 -9.93 -10.59
CA ASP A 171 -20.24 -9.61 -11.01
C ASP A 171 -20.62 -8.15 -10.66
N VAL A 172 -19.83 -7.20 -11.16
CA VAL A 172 -20.06 -5.75 -11.01
C VAL A 172 -20.10 -5.07 -12.37
N PRO A 173 -20.94 -4.03 -12.56
CA PRO A 173 -20.98 -3.27 -13.80
C PRO A 173 -19.64 -2.57 -14.07
N MET A 174 -19.23 -2.57 -15.35
CA MET A 174 -18.06 -1.85 -15.82
C MET A 174 -18.41 -0.96 -17.01
N ILE A 175 -17.99 0.29 -16.94
CA ILE A 175 -18.11 1.28 -18.01
C ILE A 175 -16.80 1.36 -18.77
N ARG A 176 -16.88 1.22 -20.08
CA ARG A 176 -15.75 1.25 -21.01
C ARG A 176 -16.15 1.87 -22.34
N GLN A 177 -15.16 2.37 -23.05
CA GLN A 177 -15.25 2.76 -24.46
C GLN A 177 -14.22 1.97 -25.26
N ASP A 178 -14.06 2.31 -26.55
CA ASP A 178 -13.08 1.69 -27.42
C ASP A 178 -11.62 2.02 -27.01
N MET A 179 -10.69 1.19 -27.46
CA MET A 179 -9.26 1.45 -27.28
C MET A 179 -8.87 2.79 -27.91
N GLY A 180 -8.09 3.59 -27.19
CA GLY A 180 -7.68 4.93 -27.64
C GLY A 180 -8.70 6.04 -27.38
N SER A 181 -9.86 5.73 -26.80
CA SER A 181 -10.79 6.75 -26.30
C SER A 181 -10.16 7.64 -25.22
N ASP A 182 -10.71 8.84 -25.04
CA ASP A 182 -10.25 9.77 -24.00
C ASP A 182 -10.54 9.22 -22.59
N PRO A 183 -9.52 8.96 -21.75
CA PRO A 183 -9.70 8.45 -20.38
C PRO A 183 -10.68 9.29 -19.55
N ALA A 184 -10.65 10.62 -19.74
CA ALA A 184 -11.52 11.53 -19.01
C ALA A 184 -13.01 11.36 -19.39
N SER A 185 -13.30 11.03 -20.65
CA SER A 185 -14.67 10.72 -21.09
C SER A 185 -15.17 9.41 -20.50
N VAL A 186 -14.32 8.37 -20.45
CA VAL A 186 -14.68 7.10 -19.79
C VAL A 186 -14.98 7.31 -18.30
N ALA A 187 -14.16 8.10 -17.61
CA ALA A 187 -14.39 8.43 -16.21
C ALA A 187 -15.69 9.24 -16.00
N PHE A 188 -16.00 10.18 -16.90
CA PHE A 188 -17.27 10.92 -16.89
C PHE A 188 -18.47 9.97 -16.97
N ASP A 189 -18.47 9.08 -17.97
CA ASP A 189 -19.55 8.11 -18.19
C ASP A 189 -19.68 7.14 -17.02
N ALA A 190 -18.56 6.69 -16.45
CA ALA A 190 -18.54 5.84 -15.26
C ALA A 190 -19.21 6.52 -14.07
N LEU A 191 -18.93 7.80 -13.84
CA LEU A 191 -19.55 8.57 -12.77
C LEU A 191 -21.03 8.82 -13.03
N GLN A 192 -21.41 9.22 -14.23
CA GLN A 192 -22.81 9.45 -14.59
C GLN A 192 -23.64 8.17 -14.43
N SER A 193 -23.10 7.04 -14.89
CA SER A 193 -23.72 5.74 -14.76
C SER A 193 -23.83 5.29 -13.30
N GLY A 194 -22.77 5.47 -12.50
CA GLY A 194 -22.79 5.14 -11.08
C GLY A 194 -23.78 5.97 -10.28
N VAL A 195 -23.91 7.28 -10.58
CA VAL A 195 -24.95 8.14 -9.98
C VAL A 195 -26.35 7.64 -10.35
N ASN A 196 -26.61 7.35 -11.63
CA ASN A 196 -27.91 6.86 -12.09
C ASN A 196 -28.29 5.50 -11.49
N GLN A 197 -27.30 4.66 -11.19
CA GLN A 197 -27.47 3.35 -10.57
C GLN A 197 -27.49 3.40 -9.04
N ASN A 198 -27.40 4.58 -8.42
CA ASN A 198 -27.26 4.75 -6.97
C ASN A 198 -26.11 3.93 -6.36
N ALA A 199 -24.99 3.84 -7.09
CA ALA A 199 -23.80 3.13 -6.64
C ALA A 199 -23.30 3.68 -5.31
N ASP A 200 -22.74 2.80 -4.49
CA ASP A 200 -22.05 3.16 -3.24
C ASP A 200 -20.60 3.53 -3.52
N VAL A 201 -19.96 2.84 -4.46
CA VAL A 201 -18.54 3.01 -4.80
C VAL A 201 -18.35 3.03 -6.32
N ILE A 202 -17.51 3.95 -6.80
CA ILE A 202 -17.04 3.97 -8.19
C ILE A 202 -15.52 3.88 -8.19
N ILE A 203 -14.94 2.92 -8.89
CA ILE A 203 -13.49 2.73 -8.97
C ILE A 203 -13.03 2.96 -10.41
N ILE A 204 -12.09 3.89 -10.61
CA ILE A 204 -11.55 4.25 -11.92
C ILE A 204 -10.13 3.67 -12.08
N ASP A 205 -9.92 2.81 -13.08
CA ASP A 205 -8.59 2.37 -13.51
C ASP A 205 -7.96 3.43 -14.42
N THR A 206 -6.66 3.65 -14.32
CA THR A 206 -5.94 4.69 -15.09
C THR A 206 -4.67 4.14 -15.73
N ALA A 207 -4.16 4.82 -16.75
CA ALA A 207 -2.89 4.46 -17.37
C ALA A 207 -1.70 4.67 -16.40
N GLY A 208 -0.59 3.96 -16.64
CA GLY A 208 0.60 3.99 -15.77
C GLY A 208 1.93 4.31 -16.44
N ARG A 209 1.94 5.13 -17.50
CA ARG A 209 3.13 5.37 -18.35
C ARG A 209 4.07 6.45 -17.79
N LEU A 210 4.79 6.15 -16.70
CA LEU A 210 5.67 7.13 -16.02
C LEU A 210 6.89 7.60 -16.84
N HIS A 211 7.28 6.88 -17.90
CA HIS A 211 8.37 7.31 -18.79
C HIS A 211 8.09 8.66 -19.49
N ASN A 212 6.81 9.04 -19.61
CA ASN A 212 6.40 10.36 -20.07
C ASN A 212 5.59 11.08 -18.98
N LYS A 213 6.31 11.51 -17.93
CA LYS A 213 5.74 12.07 -16.70
C LYS A 213 4.75 13.20 -16.96
N VAL A 214 5.10 14.16 -17.82
CA VAL A 214 4.26 15.34 -18.09
C VAL A 214 2.90 14.94 -18.68
N ASN A 215 2.90 14.04 -19.67
CA ASN A 215 1.66 13.62 -20.32
C ASN A 215 0.77 12.82 -19.37
N LEU A 216 1.35 11.90 -18.59
CA LEU A 216 0.60 11.13 -17.61
C LEU A 216 -0.05 12.05 -16.56
N MET A 217 0.67 13.06 -16.07
CA MET A 217 0.15 13.97 -15.05
C MET A 217 -0.94 14.90 -15.59
N ASN A 218 -0.80 15.37 -16.83
CA ASN A 218 -1.84 16.14 -17.51
C ASN A 218 -3.10 15.30 -17.72
N GLU A 219 -2.95 14.03 -18.07
CA GLU A 219 -4.07 13.09 -18.23
C GLU A 219 -4.81 12.87 -16.90
N LEU A 220 -4.10 12.53 -15.81
CA LEU A 220 -4.70 12.35 -14.49
C LEU A 220 -5.40 13.62 -13.99
N THR A 221 -4.81 14.79 -14.23
CA THR A 221 -5.42 16.10 -13.89
C THR A 221 -6.70 16.34 -14.69
N LYS A 222 -6.68 16.00 -15.99
CA LYS A 222 -7.86 16.11 -16.85
C LYS A 222 -8.98 15.17 -16.38
N VAL A 223 -8.66 13.93 -16.04
CA VAL A 223 -9.61 12.94 -15.49
C VAL A 223 -10.26 13.48 -14.22
N LYS A 224 -9.47 13.95 -13.23
CA LYS A 224 -9.98 14.60 -12.00
C LYS A 224 -10.94 15.74 -12.31
N ARG A 225 -10.54 16.70 -13.15
CA ARG A 225 -11.36 17.86 -13.52
C ARG A 225 -12.68 17.47 -14.19
N VAL A 226 -12.67 16.42 -15.02
CA VAL A 226 -13.89 15.97 -15.71
C VAL A 226 -14.83 15.23 -14.75
N MET A 227 -14.30 14.40 -13.85
CA MET A 227 -15.09 13.77 -12.78
C MET A 227 -15.79 14.81 -11.90
N GLN A 228 -15.12 15.93 -11.59
CA GLN A 228 -15.67 17.03 -10.80
C GLN A 228 -16.91 17.71 -11.41
N LYS A 229 -17.15 17.54 -12.72
CA LYS A 229 -18.36 18.05 -13.36
C LYS A 229 -19.60 17.24 -12.99
N VAL A 230 -19.43 15.97 -12.63
CA VAL A 230 -20.52 15.07 -12.21
C VAL A 230 -20.66 15.10 -10.69
N ILE A 231 -19.55 15.01 -9.96
CA ILE A 231 -19.50 14.99 -8.49
C ILE A 231 -18.43 16.00 -8.05
N GLY A 232 -18.86 17.14 -7.48
CA GLY A 232 -18.01 18.33 -7.29
C GLY A 232 -16.71 18.12 -6.53
N ASP A 233 -16.67 17.16 -5.60
CA ASP A 233 -15.52 16.83 -4.76
C ASP A 233 -14.81 15.52 -5.14
N ALA A 234 -15.11 14.96 -6.32
CA ALA A 234 -14.42 13.78 -6.83
C ALA A 234 -12.98 14.09 -7.33
N PRO A 235 -12.06 13.09 -7.34
CA PRO A 235 -12.18 11.83 -6.60
C PRO A 235 -12.03 12.08 -5.09
N HIS A 236 -12.71 11.27 -4.28
CA HIS A 236 -12.59 11.35 -2.82
C HIS A 236 -11.29 10.70 -2.32
N ASP A 237 -10.75 9.78 -3.10
CA ASP A 237 -9.50 9.07 -2.80
C ASP A 237 -8.75 8.77 -4.10
N VAL A 238 -7.47 9.10 -4.11
CA VAL A 238 -6.49 8.79 -5.15
C VAL A 238 -5.51 7.78 -4.57
N LEU A 239 -5.74 6.51 -4.92
CA LEU A 239 -4.96 5.38 -4.43
C LEU A 239 -3.78 5.11 -5.36
N LEU A 240 -2.57 5.38 -4.88
CA LEU A 240 -1.34 5.02 -5.59
C LEU A 240 -0.93 3.58 -5.27
N VAL A 241 -0.90 2.74 -6.30
CA VAL A 241 -0.46 1.34 -6.20
C VAL A 241 1.02 1.24 -6.50
N LEU A 242 1.76 0.57 -5.61
CA LEU A 242 3.21 0.39 -5.65
C LEU A 242 3.57 -1.10 -5.58
N ASP A 243 4.65 -1.48 -6.25
CA ASP A 243 5.14 -2.86 -6.25
C ASP A 243 6.21 -3.07 -5.16
N GLY A 244 5.82 -3.68 -4.05
CA GLY A 244 6.71 -3.96 -2.92
C GLY A 244 7.86 -4.90 -3.24
N SER A 245 7.74 -5.73 -4.29
CA SER A 245 8.84 -6.60 -4.74
C SER A 245 10.02 -5.82 -5.34
N THR A 246 9.82 -4.53 -5.66
CA THR A 246 10.87 -3.68 -6.24
C THR A 246 11.69 -2.91 -5.19
N GLY A 247 11.32 -2.99 -3.90
CA GLY A 247 12.05 -2.34 -2.81
C GLY A 247 12.11 -0.82 -2.99
N GLN A 248 13.28 -0.21 -2.80
CA GLN A 248 13.47 1.25 -2.90
C GLN A 248 13.02 1.88 -4.23
N ASN A 249 12.89 1.11 -5.32
CA ASN A 249 12.28 1.62 -6.55
C ASN A 249 10.81 2.03 -6.38
N ALA A 250 10.05 1.31 -5.54
CA ALA A 250 8.68 1.68 -5.19
C ALA A 250 8.63 2.98 -4.40
N PHE A 251 9.58 3.19 -3.49
CA PHE A 251 9.72 4.43 -2.74
C PHE A 251 9.97 5.63 -3.67
N GLU A 252 10.90 5.49 -4.62
CA GLU A 252 11.20 6.55 -5.58
C GLU A 252 10.01 6.82 -6.52
N GLN A 253 9.27 5.79 -6.93
CA GLN A 253 8.02 5.99 -7.68
C GLN A 253 6.97 6.75 -6.86
N ALA A 254 6.80 6.42 -5.58
CA ALA A 254 5.91 7.15 -4.68
C ALA A 254 6.28 8.63 -4.61
N LYS A 255 7.57 8.94 -4.47
CA LYS A 255 8.09 10.32 -4.47
C LYS A 255 7.73 11.06 -5.75
N GLN A 256 7.87 10.41 -6.89
CA GLN A 256 7.60 11.02 -8.20
C GLN A 256 6.10 11.25 -8.43
N PHE A 257 5.22 10.33 -8.03
CA PHE A 257 3.77 10.51 -8.15
C PHE A 257 3.26 11.58 -7.19
N THR A 258 3.68 11.54 -5.93
CA THR A 258 3.22 12.50 -4.89
C THR A 258 3.69 13.93 -5.16
N ALA A 259 4.81 14.11 -5.85
CA ALA A 259 5.25 15.42 -6.31
C ALA A 259 4.38 16.01 -7.44
N ALA A 260 3.65 15.15 -8.16
CA ALA A 260 3.02 15.52 -9.42
C ALA A 260 1.49 15.38 -9.44
N THR A 261 0.92 14.57 -8.55
CA THR A 261 -0.53 14.46 -8.33
C THR A 261 -0.83 14.34 -6.84
N GLU A 262 -2.02 14.79 -6.45
CA GLU A 262 -2.51 14.72 -5.07
C GLU A 262 -2.94 13.28 -4.77
N VAL A 263 -2.00 12.47 -4.26
CA VAL A 263 -2.24 11.11 -3.78
C VAL A 263 -2.71 11.18 -2.33
N THR A 264 -3.82 10.51 -2.02
CA THR A 264 -4.42 10.52 -0.68
C THR A 264 -4.20 9.22 0.08
N SER A 265 -3.93 8.11 -0.62
CA SER A 265 -3.64 6.82 0.00
C SER A 265 -2.70 5.96 -0.85
N LEU A 266 -2.03 5.00 -0.21
CA LEU A 266 -1.11 4.06 -0.85
C LEU A 266 -1.60 2.61 -0.73
N ALA A 267 -1.35 1.81 -1.78
CA ALA A 267 -1.43 0.35 -1.74
C ALA A 267 -0.08 -0.25 -2.13
N VAL A 268 0.45 -1.18 -1.32
CA VAL A 268 1.70 -1.88 -1.63
C VAL A 268 1.39 -3.34 -1.94
N THR A 269 1.63 -3.77 -3.17
CA THR A 269 1.33 -5.12 -3.66
C THR A 269 2.57 -6.00 -3.72
N LYS A 270 2.37 -7.29 -4.02
CA LYS A 270 3.43 -8.29 -4.23
C LYS A 270 4.40 -8.39 -3.05
N LEU A 271 3.86 -8.29 -1.83
CA LEU A 271 4.63 -8.51 -0.61
C LEU A 271 4.90 -10.01 -0.40
N ASP A 272 4.07 -10.86 -0.98
CA ASP A 272 4.28 -12.30 -1.04
C ASP A 272 5.53 -12.66 -1.85
N GLY A 273 6.30 -13.62 -1.35
CA GLY A 273 7.44 -14.18 -2.09
C GLY A 273 8.64 -13.24 -2.28
N THR A 274 8.63 -12.03 -1.71
CA THR A 274 9.76 -11.08 -1.72
C THR A 274 10.43 -10.92 -0.36
N ALA A 275 11.72 -10.60 -0.37
CA ALA A 275 12.51 -10.26 0.81
C ALA A 275 12.59 -8.74 1.06
N LYS A 276 11.92 -7.93 0.22
CA LYS A 276 12.04 -6.47 0.18
C LYS A 276 10.91 -5.74 0.90
N GLY A 277 10.20 -6.42 1.81
CA GLY A 277 9.07 -5.85 2.54
C GLY A 277 9.42 -4.67 3.45
N GLY A 278 10.71 -4.46 3.77
CA GLY A 278 11.17 -3.32 4.57
C GLY A 278 10.87 -1.96 3.93
N VAL A 279 10.68 -1.91 2.61
CA VAL A 279 10.27 -0.67 1.90
C VAL A 279 8.99 -0.07 2.47
N LEU A 280 8.08 -0.89 3.01
CA LEU A 280 6.83 -0.40 3.56
C LEU A 280 7.06 0.45 4.82
N ILE A 281 8.07 0.10 5.62
CA ILE A 281 8.49 0.90 6.80
C ILE A 281 9.00 2.26 6.33
N GLY A 282 9.88 2.27 5.32
CA GLY A 282 10.41 3.49 4.72
C GLY A 282 9.32 4.38 4.14
N ILE A 283 8.42 3.80 3.35
CA ILE A 283 7.29 4.52 2.75
C ILE A 283 6.40 5.12 3.85
N SER A 284 6.04 4.34 4.86
CA SER A 284 5.14 4.81 5.91
C SER A 284 5.75 5.87 6.82
N ASP A 285 7.06 5.89 7.01
CA ASP A 285 7.77 6.93 7.78
C ASP A 285 7.92 8.24 6.97
N GLN A 286 8.31 8.13 5.70
CA GLN A 286 8.68 9.30 4.91
C GLN A 286 7.48 9.98 4.24
N PHE A 287 6.49 9.19 3.81
CA PHE A 287 5.28 9.74 3.22
C PHE A 287 4.24 9.95 4.31
N LYS A 288 3.78 11.20 4.47
CA LYS A 288 2.62 11.54 5.30
C LYS A 288 1.29 11.10 4.68
N ILE A 289 1.33 10.08 3.83
CA ILE A 289 0.20 9.53 3.09
C ILE A 289 -0.04 8.14 3.64
N PRO A 290 -1.26 7.82 4.09
CA PRO A 290 -1.55 6.53 4.70
C PRO A 290 -1.37 5.39 3.70
N VAL A 291 -0.61 4.37 4.09
CA VAL A 291 -0.73 3.04 3.47
C VAL A 291 -2.08 2.47 3.93
N LYS A 292 -3.00 2.26 2.99
CA LYS A 292 -4.36 1.77 3.26
C LYS A 292 -4.50 0.29 2.97
N TYR A 293 -3.78 -0.22 1.97
CA TYR A 293 -3.88 -1.61 1.55
C TYR A 293 -2.52 -2.27 1.32
N ILE A 294 -2.47 -3.58 1.57
CA ILE A 294 -1.34 -4.44 1.24
C ILE A 294 -1.80 -5.67 0.46
N GLY A 295 -1.12 -5.97 -0.64
CA GLY A 295 -1.35 -7.16 -1.45
C GLY A 295 -0.35 -8.26 -1.10
N VAL A 296 -0.87 -9.41 -0.69
CA VAL A 296 -0.10 -10.53 -0.12
C VAL A 296 -0.34 -11.85 -0.88
N GLY A 297 -0.65 -11.74 -2.17
CA GLY A 297 -0.92 -12.89 -3.04
C GLY A 297 -1.68 -12.52 -4.31
N GLU A 298 -2.00 -13.53 -5.12
CA GLU A 298 -2.74 -13.38 -6.39
C GLU A 298 -4.24 -13.65 -6.26
N GLY A 299 -4.66 -14.32 -5.19
CA GLY A 299 -6.05 -14.62 -4.88
C GLY A 299 -6.90 -13.37 -4.71
N ILE A 300 -8.20 -13.53 -4.94
CA ILE A 300 -9.18 -12.44 -4.87
C ILE A 300 -9.30 -11.84 -3.46
N GLU A 301 -9.01 -12.65 -2.43
CA GLU A 301 -9.02 -12.23 -1.02
C GLU A 301 -7.64 -11.77 -0.53
N ASP A 302 -6.58 -11.86 -1.36
CA ASP A 302 -5.21 -11.52 -0.98
C ASP A 302 -4.92 -10.02 -1.10
N LEU A 303 -5.87 -9.21 -0.65
CA LEU A 303 -5.70 -7.80 -0.33
C LEU A 303 -6.09 -7.67 1.14
N GLN A 304 -5.35 -6.91 1.92
CA GLN A 304 -5.69 -6.63 3.31
C GLN A 304 -5.66 -5.13 3.56
N VAL A 305 -6.47 -4.67 4.50
CA VAL A 305 -6.33 -3.33 5.07
C VAL A 305 -5.03 -3.28 5.87
N PHE A 306 -4.27 -2.22 5.68
CA PHE A 306 -2.98 -2.08 6.35
C PHE A 306 -3.18 -1.73 7.82
N ASN A 307 -2.63 -2.58 8.69
CA ASN A 307 -2.49 -2.30 10.11
C ASN A 307 -1.00 -2.29 10.47
N LYS A 308 -0.49 -1.13 10.90
CA LYS A 308 0.94 -0.94 11.18
C LYS A 308 1.45 -1.83 12.30
N TYR A 309 0.66 -2.02 13.36
CA TYR A 309 1.07 -2.87 14.49
C TYR A 309 1.12 -4.35 14.08
N GLU A 310 0.12 -4.82 13.34
CA GLU A 310 0.09 -6.20 12.87
C GLU A 310 1.18 -6.47 11.84
N PHE A 311 1.49 -5.51 10.96
CA PHE A 311 2.59 -5.60 10.01
C PHE A 311 3.94 -5.72 10.72
N VAL A 312 4.24 -4.82 11.66
CA VAL A 312 5.50 -4.82 12.42
C VAL A 312 5.61 -6.09 13.27
N ASP A 313 4.53 -6.53 13.92
CA ASP A 313 4.52 -7.81 14.64
C ASP A 313 4.80 -8.98 13.68
N SER A 314 4.14 -9.05 12.53
CA SER A 314 4.37 -10.13 11.55
C SER A 314 5.79 -10.13 10.96
N PHE A 315 6.42 -8.97 10.82
CA PHE A 315 7.76 -8.83 10.25
C PHE A 315 8.87 -9.21 11.24
N PHE A 316 8.72 -8.88 12.53
CA PHE A 316 9.80 -9.01 13.54
C PHE A 316 9.56 -10.07 14.61
N LYS A 317 8.36 -10.65 14.72
CA LYS A 317 8.09 -11.78 15.62
C LYS A 317 8.78 -13.04 15.10
#